data_AF-A0A382ZFS2-F1
#
_entry.id   AF-A0A382ZFS2-F1
#
_cell.length_a   1.000
_cell.length_b   1.000
_cell.length_c   1.000
_cell.angle_alpha   90.00
_cell.angle_beta   90.00
_cell.angle_gamma   90.00
#
_symmetry.space_group_name_H-M   'P 1'
#
loop_
_entity.id
_entity.type
_entity.pdbx_description
1 polymer ?
#
loop_
_entity_poly.entity_id
_entity_poly.type
_entity_poly.pdbx_seq_one_letter_code
_entity_poly.pdbx_strand_id
1 'polypeptide(L)'
;MAEPRKLTPAEEARLAQVREQFKEKQEISKSLNSISYKIGIYSGKGGVGKTTITTNLAIILAKQGKKVGILDCDIDCPNVTRVLKISERPQADSEGKMIPPNKYGVSVMSMGFFQENEDEAIIWRGPMIHNAINQFISRTNWNDIDYL
;
A
#
# COMPACT_ATOMS: atom_id res chain seq x y z
N MET A 1 -30.39 0.68 38.18
CA MET A 1 -29.26 0.64 37.22
C MET A 1 -28.64 2.02 37.20
N ALA A 2 -27.35 2.16 37.49
CA ALA A 2 -26.69 3.47 37.47
C ALA A 2 -26.60 3.97 36.02
N GLU A 3 -26.93 5.23 35.78
CA GLU A 3 -26.73 5.84 34.47
C GLU A 3 -25.22 5.80 34.11
N PRO A 4 -24.88 5.42 32.87
CA PRO A 4 -23.48 5.42 32.44
C PRO A 4 -22.91 6.84 32.54
N ARG A 5 -21.72 6.96 33.14
CA ARG A 5 -20.99 8.23 33.25
C ARG A 5 -20.86 8.87 31.87
N LYS A 6 -21.34 10.11 31.74
CA LYS A 6 -21.08 10.95 30.55
C LYS A 6 -19.58 11.24 30.45
N LEU A 7 -19.02 11.00 29.27
CA LEU A 7 -17.63 11.30 28.98
C LEU A 7 -17.46 12.81 28.79
N THR A 8 -16.30 13.32 29.17
CA THR A 8 -15.88 14.68 28.82
C THR A 8 -15.53 14.75 27.32
N PRO A 9 -15.58 15.93 26.68
CA PRO A 9 -15.18 16.07 25.27
C PRO A 9 -13.77 15.54 24.98
N ALA A 10 -12.83 15.67 25.92
CA ALA A 10 -11.48 15.13 25.79
C ALA A 10 -11.45 13.59 25.86
N GLU A 11 -12.25 12.98 26.73
CA GLU A 11 -12.40 11.52 26.80
C GLU A 11 -13.10 10.97 25.55
N GLU A 12 -14.10 11.67 25.02
CA GLU A 12 -14.77 11.32 23.75
C GLU A 12 -13.80 11.35 22.56
N ALA A 13 -13.02 12.43 22.44
CA ALA A 13 -12.01 12.57 21.39
C ALA A 13 -10.94 11.46 21.47
N ARG A 14 -10.44 11.17 22.69
CA ARG A 14 -9.48 10.09 22.91
C ARG A 14 -10.08 8.72 22.55
N LEU A 15 -11.32 8.46 22.93
CA LEU A 15 -12.00 7.21 22.60
C LEU A 15 -12.22 7.06 21.09
N ALA A 16 -12.59 8.14 20.40
CA ALA A 16 -12.73 8.16 18.94
C ALA A 16 -11.41 7.82 18.25
N GLN A 17 -10.31 8.46 18.66
CA GLN A 17 -8.97 8.22 18.12
C GLN A 17 -8.52 6.77 18.33
N VAL A 18 -8.75 6.21 19.53
CA VAL A 18 -8.43 4.81 19.83
C VAL A 18 -9.24 3.87 18.94
N ARG A 19 -10.55 4.11 18.80
CA ARG A 19 -11.42 3.30 17.93
C ARG A 19 -10.97 3.34 16.47
N GLU A 20 -10.58 4.50 15.98
CA GLU A 20 -10.08 4.67 14.61
C GLU A 20 -8.79 3.87 14.38
N GLN A 21 -7.81 3.97 15.29
CA GLN A 21 -6.58 3.17 15.23
C GLN A 21 -6.85 1.66 15.28
N PHE A 22 -7.78 1.22 16.13
CA PHE A 22 -8.18 -0.18 16.18
C PHE A 22 -8.81 -0.65 14.87
N LYS A 23 -9.68 0.18 14.27
CA LYS A 23 -10.32 -0.12 12.98
C LYS A 23 -9.30 -0.19 11.85
N GLU A 24 -8.39 0.77 11.76
CA GLU A 24 -7.30 0.76 10.78
C GLU A 24 -6.44 -0.50 10.90
N LYS A 25 -6.02 -0.85 12.12
CA LYS A 25 -5.23 -2.07 12.37
C LYS A 25 -5.98 -3.34 11.98
N GLN A 26 -7.30 -3.39 12.21
CA GLN A 26 -8.13 -4.52 11.77
C GLN A 26 -8.20 -4.61 10.24
N GLU A 27 -8.37 -3.51 9.52
CA GLU A 27 -8.38 -3.50 8.05
C GLU A 27 -7.03 -3.90 7.46
N ILE A 28 -5.92 -3.40 8.01
CA ILE A 28 -4.57 -3.82 7.62
C ILE A 28 -4.40 -5.33 7.83
N SER A 29 -4.75 -5.83 9.02
CA SER A 29 -4.64 -7.26 9.33
C SER A 29 -5.50 -8.11 8.38
N LYS A 30 -6.75 -7.69 8.14
CA LYS A 30 -7.66 -8.37 7.21
C LYS A 30 -7.09 -8.42 5.79
N SER A 31 -6.57 -7.30 5.29
CA SER A 31 -5.93 -7.24 3.97
C SER A 31 -4.69 -8.12 3.89
N LEU A 32 -3.79 -8.06 4.88
CA LEU A 32 -2.60 -8.90 4.87
C LEU A 32 -2.92 -10.39 5.01
N ASN A 33 -3.99 -10.74 5.72
CA ASN A 33 -4.42 -12.13 5.88
C ASN A 33 -5.04 -12.73 4.61
N SER A 34 -5.59 -11.91 3.71
CA SER A 34 -6.07 -12.39 2.41
C SER A 34 -4.93 -12.64 1.40
N ILE A 35 -3.69 -12.28 1.74
CA ILE A 35 -2.51 -12.49 0.90
C ILE A 35 -1.78 -13.74 1.37
N SER A 36 -1.57 -14.71 0.48
CA SER A 36 -0.93 -15.98 0.85
C SER A 36 0.55 -15.80 1.21
N TYR A 37 1.30 -15.10 0.37
CA TYR A 37 2.75 -14.89 0.53
C TYR A 37 3.10 -13.41 0.46
N LYS A 38 3.91 -12.95 1.41
CA LYS A 38 4.45 -11.59 1.47
C LYS A 38 5.96 -11.63 1.31
N ILE A 39 6.53 -10.99 0.28
CA ILE A 39 7.97 -11.04 -0.03
C ILE A 39 8.58 -9.64 0.11
N GLY A 40 9.39 -9.46 1.16
CA GLY A 40 10.15 -8.22 1.35
C GLY A 40 11.43 -8.20 0.51
N ILE A 41 11.56 -7.24 -0.40
CA ILE A 41 12.78 -7.02 -1.20
C ILE A 41 13.44 -5.72 -0.73
N TYR A 42 14.62 -5.84 -0.13
CA TYR A 42 15.37 -4.73 0.47
C TYR A 42 16.84 -4.70 0.00
N SER A 43 17.51 -3.56 0.18
CA SER A 43 18.94 -3.41 -0.13
C SER A 43 19.57 -2.32 0.74
N GLY A 44 20.85 -2.48 1.07
CA GLY A 44 21.61 -1.45 1.80
C GLY A 44 22.13 -0.29 0.94
N LYS A 45 21.95 -0.31 -0.40
CA LYS A 45 22.46 0.73 -1.31
C LYS A 45 21.50 0.98 -2.48
N GLY A 46 21.48 2.21 -3.00
CA GLY A 46 20.80 2.55 -4.25
C GLY A 46 21.46 1.89 -5.46
N GLY A 47 20.69 1.68 -6.54
CA GLY A 47 21.25 1.21 -7.83
C GLY A 47 21.59 -0.28 -7.93
N VAL A 48 21.39 -1.09 -6.90
CA VAL A 48 21.73 -2.54 -6.92
C VAL A 48 20.75 -3.43 -7.71
N GLY A 49 19.73 -2.83 -8.35
CA GLY A 49 18.74 -3.56 -9.14
C GLY A 49 17.55 -4.13 -8.37
N LYS A 50 17.22 -3.61 -7.17
CA LYS A 50 16.02 -4.01 -6.40
C LYS A 50 14.77 -4.06 -7.26
N THR A 51 14.41 -2.93 -7.88
CA THR A 51 13.21 -2.80 -8.72
C THR A 51 13.24 -3.80 -9.87
N THR A 52 14.39 -4.00 -10.50
CA THR A 52 14.56 -4.98 -11.59
C THR A 52 14.25 -6.40 -11.11
N ILE A 53 14.75 -6.79 -9.93
CA ILE A 53 14.46 -8.11 -9.35
C ILE A 53 12.97 -8.20 -8.99
N THR A 54 12.41 -7.18 -8.32
CA THR A 54 10.99 -7.13 -7.95
C THR A 54 10.07 -7.31 -9.15
N THR A 55 10.26 -6.52 -10.22
CA THR A 55 9.38 -6.58 -11.39
C THR A 55 9.52 -7.89 -12.15
N ASN A 56 10.74 -8.41 -12.32
CA ASN A 56 10.94 -9.68 -13.03
C ASN A 56 10.38 -10.87 -12.23
N LEU A 57 10.61 -10.91 -10.92
CA LEU A 57 10.05 -11.95 -10.06
C LEU A 57 8.51 -11.95 -10.13
N ALA A 58 7.89 -10.78 -9.99
CA ALA A 58 6.44 -10.65 -10.06
C ALA A 58 5.87 -11.10 -11.41
N ILE A 59 6.50 -10.68 -12.52
CA ILE A 59 6.07 -11.08 -13.87
C ILE A 59 6.24 -12.59 -14.09
N ILE A 60 7.32 -13.20 -13.59
CA ILE A 60 7.52 -14.65 -13.72
C ILE A 60 6.43 -15.41 -12.95
N LEU A 61 6.12 -14.99 -11.72
CA LEU A 61 5.04 -15.58 -10.92
C LEU A 61 3.68 -15.41 -11.61
N ALA A 62 3.40 -14.22 -12.16
CA ALA A 62 2.18 -13.97 -12.93
C ALA A 62 2.09 -14.86 -14.17
N LYS A 63 3.19 -15.04 -14.91
CA LYS A 63 3.28 -15.96 -16.06
C LYS A 63 3.07 -17.43 -15.69
N GLN A 64 3.31 -17.81 -14.44
CA GLN A 64 3.01 -19.14 -13.90
C GLN A 64 1.55 -19.28 -13.42
N GLY A 65 0.70 -18.29 -13.73
CA GLY A 65 -0.72 -18.29 -13.38
C GLY A 65 -1.01 -17.89 -11.93
N LYS A 66 -0.04 -17.30 -11.23
CA LYS A 66 -0.26 -16.75 -9.88
C LYS A 66 -0.86 -15.36 -9.96
N LYS A 67 -1.67 -14.99 -8.97
CA LYS A 67 -2.19 -13.64 -8.80
C LYS A 67 -1.16 -12.83 -8.01
N VAL A 68 -0.59 -11.78 -8.61
CA VAL A 68 0.57 -11.08 -8.05
C VAL A 68 0.30 -9.59 -7.93
N GLY A 69 0.64 -9.03 -6.77
CA GLY A 69 0.73 -7.60 -6.52
C GLY A 69 2.18 -7.13 -6.39
N ILE A 70 2.44 -5.85 -6.63
CA ILE A 70 3.62 -5.14 -6.16
C ILE A 70 3.14 -3.93 -5.35
N LEU A 71 3.63 -3.83 -4.12
CA LEU A 71 3.56 -2.62 -3.31
C LEU A 71 4.94 -1.94 -3.30
N ASP A 72 5.06 -0.85 -4.04
CA ASP A 72 6.29 -0.06 -4.14
C ASP A 72 6.34 0.98 -3.02
N CYS A 73 7.10 0.65 -1.97
CA CYS A 73 7.37 1.50 -0.81
C CYS A 73 8.67 2.31 -0.94
N ASP A 74 9.33 2.35 -2.11
CA ASP A 74 10.51 3.18 -2.32
C ASP A 74 10.07 4.63 -2.54
N ILE A 75 9.98 5.37 -1.43
CA ILE A 75 9.41 6.72 -1.40
C ILE A 75 10.34 7.76 -2.04
N ASP A 76 11.65 7.58 -1.88
CA ASP A 76 12.63 8.51 -2.39
C ASP A 76 12.78 8.39 -3.91
N CYS A 77 12.60 7.18 -4.45
CA CYS A 77 12.78 6.88 -5.87
C CYS A 77 11.84 5.75 -6.35
N PRO A 78 10.52 5.97 -6.40
CA PRO A 78 9.56 4.95 -6.85
C PRO A 78 9.76 4.67 -8.34
N ASN A 79 10.39 3.54 -8.67
CA ASN A 79 10.78 3.21 -10.04
C ASN A 79 9.91 2.12 -10.69
N VAL A 80 9.03 1.45 -9.94
CA VAL A 80 8.24 0.33 -10.47
C VAL A 80 7.35 0.77 -11.63
N THR A 81 6.65 1.91 -11.49
CA THR A 81 5.75 2.46 -12.52
C THR A 81 6.51 2.75 -13.82
N ARG A 82 7.70 3.34 -13.72
CA ARG A 82 8.58 3.65 -14.85
C ARG A 82 9.10 2.40 -15.54
N VAL A 83 9.60 1.42 -14.77
CA VAL A 83 10.12 0.15 -15.32
C VAL A 83 9.03 -0.64 -16.05
N LEU A 84 7.80 -0.64 -15.50
CA LEU A 84 6.67 -1.34 -16.11
C LEU A 84 5.92 -0.51 -17.17
N LYS A 85 6.31 0.76 -17.37
CA LYS A 85 5.65 1.72 -18.27
C LYS A 85 4.14 1.83 -17.98
N ILE A 86 3.82 2.06 -16.72
CA ILE A 86 2.45 2.30 -16.24
C ILE A 86 2.27 3.81 -16.12
N SER A 87 1.30 4.34 -16.86
CA SER A 87 0.90 5.75 -16.79
C SER A 87 -0.47 5.94 -16.16
N GLU A 88 -1.25 4.86 -16.07
CA GLU A 88 -2.57 4.84 -15.47
C GLU A 88 -2.46 5.00 -13.95
N ARG A 89 -3.24 5.93 -13.39
CA ARG A 89 -3.37 6.07 -11.93
C ARG A 89 -4.38 5.05 -11.37
N PRO A 90 -4.28 4.67 -10.08
CA PRO A 90 -5.29 3.86 -9.43
C PRO A 90 -6.68 4.50 -9.53
N GLN A 91 -7.70 3.69 -9.78
CA GLN A 91 -9.09 4.12 -9.80
C GLN A 91 -9.75 3.86 -8.44
N ALA A 92 -10.88 4.51 -8.15
CA ALA A 92 -11.68 4.17 -6.97
C ALA A 92 -12.79 3.19 -7.35
N ASP A 93 -12.99 2.14 -6.54
CA ASP A 93 -14.18 1.30 -6.62
C ASP A 93 -15.39 1.93 -5.93
N SER A 94 -16.55 1.24 -5.98
CA SER A 94 -17.79 1.72 -5.37
C SER A 94 -17.73 1.88 -3.85
N GLU A 95 -16.76 1.24 -3.18
CA GLU A 95 -16.52 1.33 -1.74
C GLU A 95 -15.43 2.36 -1.40
N GLY A 96 -14.87 3.04 -2.41
CA GLY A 96 -13.79 4.01 -2.25
C GLY A 96 -12.42 3.37 -2.03
N LYS A 97 -12.23 2.07 -2.33
CA LYS A 97 -10.91 1.44 -2.34
C LYS A 97 -10.20 1.69 -3.67
N MET A 98 -8.89 1.75 -3.62
CA MET A 98 -8.03 1.95 -4.78
C MET A 98 -7.90 0.65 -5.58
N ILE A 99 -8.35 0.64 -6.82
CA ILE A 99 -8.08 -0.41 -7.80
C ILE A 99 -6.71 -0.09 -8.44
N PRO A 100 -5.67 -0.88 -8.17
CA PRO A 100 -4.35 -0.66 -8.77
C PRO A 100 -4.37 -0.97 -10.27
N PRO A 101 -3.62 -0.23 -11.10
CA PRO A 101 -3.41 -0.61 -12.50
C PRO A 101 -2.74 -1.98 -12.59
N ASN A 102 -3.11 -2.75 -13.61
CA ASN A 102 -2.52 -4.06 -13.89
C ASN A 102 -1.66 -4.00 -15.15
N LYS A 103 -0.42 -4.51 -15.07
CA LYS A 103 0.49 -4.63 -16.20
C LYS A 103 1.20 -5.97 -16.17
N TYR A 104 1.25 -6.66 -17.31
CA TYR A 104 1.86 -8.00 -17.42
C TYR A 104 1.30 -9.04 -16.43
N GLY A 105 0.03 -8.89 -16.02
CA GLY A 105 -0.60 -9.75 -15.02
C GLY A 105 -0.28 -9.39 -13.57
N VAL A 106 0.41 -8.26 -13.32
CA VAL A 106 0.81 -7.78 -12.00
C VAL A 106 0.06 -6.51 -11.65
N SER A 107 -0.63 -6.51 -10.50
CA SER A 107 -1.30 -5.33 -9.96
C SER A 107 -0.32 -4.47 -9.18
N VAL A 108 -0.19 -3.18 -9.51
CA VAL A 108 0.86 -2.33 -8.94
C VAL A 108 0.25 -1.18 -8.14
N MET A 109 0.68 -1.03 -6.88
CA MET A 109 0.46 0.18 -6.08
C MET A 109 1.81 0.82 -5.76
N SER A 110 1.98 2.10 -6.07
CA SER A 110 3.24 2.82 -5.88
C SER A 110 2.98 4.26 -5.47
N MET A 111 3.88 4.81 -4.65
CA MET A 111 3.90 6.24 -4.33
C MET A 111 4.07 7.10 -5.59
N GLY A 112 4.72 6.55 -6.63
CA GLY A 112 4.92 7.22 -7.90
C GLY A 112 3.61 7.63 -8.61
N PHE A 113 2.46 7.07 -8.25
CA PHE A 113 1.17 7.51 -8.79
C PHE A 113 0.68 8.85 -8.22
N PHE A 114 1.16 9.21 -7.02
CA PHE A 114 0.70 10.37 -6.25
C PHE A 114 1.70 11.52 -6.28
N GLN A 115 2.81 11.37 -6.99
CA GLN A 115 3.75 12.44 -7.27
C GLN A 115 3.30 13.17 -8.55
N GLU A 116 2.90 14.43 -8.43
CA GLU A 116 2.45 15.24 -9.58
C GLU A 116 3.63 15.71 -10.44
N ASN A 117 4.75 16.05 -9.80
CA ASN A 117 6.01 16.42 -10.45
C ASN A 117 7.14 15.52 -9.96
N GLU A 118 7.76 14.77 -10.87
CA GLU A 118 8.92 13.93 -10.55
C GLU A 118 10.13 14.76 -10.05
N ASP A 119 10.22 16.02 -10.46
CA ASP A 119 11.28 16.96 -10.06
C ASP A 119 11.02 17.63 -8.69
N GLU A 120 9.82 17.46 -8.13
CA GLU A 120 9.47 18.03 -6.83
C GLU A 120 9.97 17.12 -5.70
N ALA A 121 10.96 17.61 -4.96
CA ALA A 121 11.49 16.92 -3.79
C ALA A 121 10.52 17.05 -2.61
N ILE A 122 9.80 15.98 -2.30
CA ILE A 122 8.93 15.90 -1.12
C ILE A 122 9.76 15.43 0.07
N ILE A 123 9.73 16.19 1.18
CA ILE A 123 10.36 15.77 2.43
C ILE A 123 9.43 14.80 3.17
N TRP A 124 9.74 13.51 3.08
CA TRP A 124 8.98 12.47 3.76
C TRP A 124 9.44 12.28 5.21
N ARG A 125 8.52 12.47 6.16
CA ARG A 125 8.76 12.15 7.57
C ARG A 125 8.31 10.72 7.87
N GLY A 126 9.00 10.04 8.78
CA GLY A 126 8.68 8.65 9.17
C GLY A 126 7.18 8.36 9.41
N PRO A 127 6.44 9.21 10.15
CA PRO A 127 4.99 9.03 10.33
C PRO A 127 4.19 9.09 9.03
N MET A 128 4.57 9.93 8.07
CA MET A 128 3.90 10.03 6.77
C MET A 128 4.11 8.76 5.95
N ILE A 129 5.36 8.27 5.93
CA ILE A 129 5.74 7.01 5.27
C ILE A 129 4.90 5.86 5.82
N HIS A 130 4.87 5.75 7.16
CA HIS A 130 4.10 4.70 7.83
C HIS A 130 2.62 4.75 7.48
N ASN A 131 2.00 5.94 7.55
CA ASN A 131 0.59 6.13 7.23
C ASN A 131 0.29 5.79 5.77
N ALA A 132 1.16 6.19 4.84
CA ALA A 132 0.96 5.93 3.42
C ALA A 132 1.05 4.43 3.08
N ILE A 133 2.01 3.71 3.68
CA ILE A 133 2.11 2.25 3.55
C ILE A 133 0.87 1.56 4.14
N ASN A 134 0.43 1.97 5.33
CA ASN A 134 -0.78 1.44 5.97
C ASN A 134 -2.03 1.66 5.11
N GLN A 135 -2.16 2.83 4.48
CA GLN A 135 -3.24 3.13 3.55
C GLN A 135 -3.13 2.27 2.30
N PHE A 136 -1.96 2.09 1.69
CA PHE A 136 -1.83 1.23 0.52
C PHE A 136 -2.13 -0.23 0.82
N ILE A 137 -1.85 -0.71 2.02
CA ILE A 137 -2.24 -2.06 2.43
C ILE A 137 -3.76 -2.13 2.62
N SER A 138 -4.34 -1.25 3.44
CA SER A 138 -5.76 -1.36 3.84
C SER A 138 -6.78 -0.85 2.83
N ARG A 139 -6.41 0.14 2.01
CA ARG A 139 -7.29 0.84 1.06
C ARG A 139 -7.12 0.40 -0.37
N THR A 140 -6.11 -0.40 -0.70
CA THR A 140 -6.01 -0.99 -2.04
C THR A 140 -6.87 -2.23 -2.11
N ASN A 141 -7.65 -2.34 -3.18
CA ASN A 141 -8.34 -3.55 -3.53
C ASN A 141 -7.34 -4.54 -4.16
N TRP A 142 -6.65 -5.27 -3.30
CA TRP A 142 -5.71 -6.32 -3.68
C TRP A 142 -6.39 -7.56 -4.27
N ASN A 143 -7.72 -7.67 -4.19
CA ASN A 143 -8.47 -8.89 -4.49
C ASN A 143 -7.85 -10.11 -3.77
N ASP A 144 -7.93 -11.28 -4.38
CA ASP A 144 -7.40 -12.55 -3.87
C ASP A 144 -6.00 -12.81 -4.44
N ILE A 145 -5.00 -11.99 -4.11
CA ILE A 145 -3.60 -12.18 -4.59
C ILE A 145 -2.86 -13.28 -3.82
N ASP A 146 -2.11 -14.09 -4.56
CA ASP A 146 -1.24 -15.13 -4.00
C ASP A 146 0.04 -14.52 -3.42
N TYR A 147 0.63 -13.55 -4.12
CA TYR A 147 1.92 -12.93 -3.76
C TYR A 147 1.78 -11.41 -3.74
N LEU A 148 2.30 -10.80 -2.67
CA LEU A 148 2.56 -9.37 -2.58
C LEU A 148 4.04 -9.10 -2.26
#